data_AF-R8BCP6-F1
#
_entry.id   AF-R8BCP6-F1
#
_cell.length_a   1.000
_cell.length_b   1.000
_cell.length_c   1.000
_cell.angle_alpha   90.00
_cell.angle_beta   90.00
_cell.angle_gamma   90.00
#
_symmetry.space_group_name_H-M   'P 1'
#
loop_
_entity.id
_entity.type
_entity.pdbx_description
1 polymer ?
#
loop_
_entity_poly.entity_id
_entity_poly.type
_entity_poly.pdbx_seq_one_letter_code
_entity_poly.pdbx_strand_id
1 'polypeptide(L)'
;MAVVRERSGIPVPEVYAYEANRNNAVAVPFMIMEFMLGDTAMDSFGGYAAHKGKTPPRFKAKFHTAMADIQVQMSAIRFPKIGSIVKCDDGTYTVGPLPGIGGPFHSAAQFLAAWADKARFPYSEKVIRERTPSEVVDEVLRSIKTFPSRVKELAQGFPFREGPFPLFHTDFYNSNIIIDSEYDILSVIDWEGSFIVPWELVEFAKDLIIVPSAMDGPLYREDEARRQRLEERMNYVKFARQAEISHGLDNKLSAILEDTNVQHFAHAMWLYETGRIGFYGDVLDELVKSRKLCH
;
A
#
# COMPACT_ATOMS: atom_id res chain seq x y z
N MET A 1 0.72 -5.81 -15.13
CA MET A 1 -0.47 -5.51 -15.95
C MET A 1 -1.15 -6.74 -16.56
N ALA A 2 -0.47 -7.63 -17.31
CA ALA A 2 -1.13 -8.76 -17.99
C ALA A 2 -2.04 -9.61 -17.07
N VAL A 3 -1.53 -10.06 -15.90
CA VAL A 3 -2.33 -10.81 -14.91
C VAL A 3 -3.55 -10.04 -14.40
N VAL A 4 -3.49 -8.71 -14.32
CA VAL A 4 -4.59 -7.86 -13.87
C VAL A 4 -5.69 -7.87 -14.91
N ARG A 5 -5.33 -7.63 -16.17
CA ARG A 5 -6.25 -7.68 -17.31
C ARG A 5 -6.90 -9.05 -17.48
N GLU A 6 -6.16 -10.14 -17.23
CA GLU A 6 -6.64 -11.51 -17.40
C GLU A 6 -7.52 -12.01 -16.24
N ARG A 7 -7.33 -11.47 -15.02
CA ARG A 7 -7.99 -11.98 -13.80
C ARG A 7 -8.92 -10.99 -13.12
N SER A 8 -9.17 -9.84 -13.73
CA SER A 8 -10.09 -8.82 -13.19
C SER A 8 -10.71 -7.99 -14.30
N GLY A 9 -11.73 -7.20 -13.96
CA GLY A 9 -12.29 -6.16 -14.82
C GLY A 9 -11.62 -4.79 -14.65
N ILE A 10 -10.48 -4.71 -13.94
CA ILE A 10 -9.77 -3.44 -13.75
C ILE A 10 -9.26 -2.97 -15.11
N PRO A 11 -9.59 -1.74 -15.54
CA PRO A 11 -9.06 -1.21 -16.77
C PRO A 11 -7.57 -0.89 -16.56
N VAL A 12 -6.70 -1.49 -17.36
CA VAL A 12 -5.25 -1.27 -17.38
C VAL A 12 -4.80 -1.16 -18.82
N PRO A 13 -3.73 -0.43 -19.17
CA PRO A 13 -3.25 -0.36 -20.56
C PRO A 13 -2.86 -1.73 -21.12
N GLU A 14 -3.09 -1.94 -22.42
CA GLU A 14 -2.60 -3.15 -23.12
C GLU A 14 -1.09 -3.03 -23.33
N VAL A 15 -0.33 -4.07 -23.03
CA VAL A 15 1.12 -4.09 -23.28
C VAL A 15 1.38 -4.67 -24.66
N TYR A 16 1.87 -3.85 -25.58
CA TYR A 16 2.20 -4.26 -26.95
C TYR A 16 3.58 -4.91 -27.04
N ALA A 17 4.56 -4.38 -26.32
CA ALA A 17 5.92 -4.94 -26.27
C ALA A 17 6.60 -4.52 -24.97
N TYR A 18 7.55 -5.33 -24.49
CA TYR A 18 8.43 -4.95 -23.40
C TYR A 18 9.74 -5.73 -23.51
N GLU A 19 10.80 -5.18 -22.92
CA GLU A 19 12.08 -5.87 -22.73
C GLU A 19 12.62 -5.46 -21.36
N ALA A 20 12.80 -6.44 -20.47
CA ALA A 20 13.28 -6.21 -19.12
C ALA A 20 14.81 -6.22 -19.03
N ASN A 21 15.48 -6.89 -19.97
CA ASN A 21 16.93 -7.02 -20.01
C ASN A 21 17.57 -5.77 -20.63
N ARG A 22 18.63 -5.25 -20.01
CA ARG A 22 19.43 -4.15 -20.57
C ARG A 22 20.22 -4.56 -21.82
N ASN A 23 20.42 -5.86 -22.05
CA ASN A 23 21.07 -6.38 -23.24
C ASN A 23 20.09 -6.39 -24.44
N ASN A 24 19.66 -5.20 -24.83
CA ASN A 24 18.76 -4.96 -25.95
C ASN A 24 19.27 -3.76 -26.78
N ALA A 25 18.67 -3.51 -27.95
CA ALA A 25 19.13 -2.48 -28.88
C ALA A 25 19.13 -1.04 -28.31
N VAL A 26 18.31 -0.75 -27.28
CA VAL A 26 18.21 0.56 -26.62
C VAL A 26 19.00 0.64 -25.31
N ALA A 27 19.66 -0.45 -24.90
CA ALA A 27 20.49 -0.57 -23.69
C ALA A 27 19.79 -0.28 -22.34
N VAL A 28 18.46 -0.17 -22.34
CA VAL A 28 17.62 0.10 -21.16
C VAL A 28 16.36 -0.76 -21.18
N PRO A 29 15.81 -1.15 -20.02
CA PRO A 29 14.51 -1.82 -20.00
C PRO A 29 13.42 -0.88 -20.52
N PHE A 30 12.44 -1.41 -21.25
CA PHE A 30 11.35 -0.61 -21.79
C PHE A 30 10.04 -1.38 -21.84
N MET A 31 8.95 -0.62 -21.95
CA MET A 31 7.60 -1.12 -22.21
C MET A 31 6.89 -0.16 -23.18
N ILE A 32 6.20 -0.73 -24.15
CA ILE A 32 5.31 -0.05 -25.08
C ILE A 32 3.91 -0.56 -24.79
N MET A 33 2.99 0.37 -24.54
CA MET A 33 1.63 0.06 -24.12
C MET A 33 0.61 1.01 -24.75
N GLU A 34 -0.65 0.64 -24.66
CA GLU A 34 -1.81 1.42 -25.04
C GLU A 34 -1.76 2.82 -24.43
N PHE A 35 -1.96 3.83 -25.28
CA PHE A 35 -2.15 5.19 -24.83
C PHE A 35 -3.60 5.38 -24.42
N MET A 36 -3.81 5.71 -23.14
CA MET A 36 -5.13 5.99 -22.61
C MET A 36 -5.48 7.46 -22.81
N LEU A 37 -6.50 7.74 -23.61
CA LEU A 37 -6.96 9.10 -23.88
C LEU A 37 -7.79 9.63 -22.71
N GLY A 38 -7.16 10.39 -21.82
CA GLY A 38 -7.79 11.05 -20.68
C GLY A 38 -6.76 11.76 -19.81
N ASP A 39 -7.23 12.47 -18.79
CA ASP A 39 -6.39 13.15 -17.81
C ASP A 39 -6.29 12.32 -16.53
N THR A 40 -5.21 12.52 -15.77
CA THR A 40 -5.12 11.91 -14.44
C THR A 40 -6.22 12.48 -13.53
N ALA A 41 -6.74 11.69 -12.60
CA ALA A 41 -7.74 12.17 -11.66
C ALA A 41 -7.20 13.36 -10.85
N MET A 42 -5.91 13.34 -10.51
CA MET A 42 -5.25 14.48 -9.86
C MET A 42 -5.38 15.77 -10.68
N ASP A 43 -5.08 15.73 -11.97
CA ASP A 43 -5.10 16.91 -12.84
C ASP A 43 -6.53 17.38 -13.13
N SER A 44 -7.44 16.44 -13.43
CA SER A 44 -8.88 16.69 -13.61
C SER A 44 -9.56 17.27 -12.38
N PHE A 45 -9.01 17.01 -11.19
CA PHE A 45 -9.47 17.61 -9.95
C PHE A 45 -8.90 19.01 -9.69
N GLY A 46 -8.05 19.57 -10.56
CA GLY A 46 -7.44 20.89 -10.43
C GLY A 46 -5.94 20.84 -10.06
N GLY A 47 -5.34 19.65 -10.04
CA GLY A 47 -3.91 19.44 -9.81
C GLY A 47 -3.47 19.59 -8.35
N TYR A 48 -2.17 19.36 -8.12
CA TYR A 48 -1.56 19.46 -6.79
C TYR A 48 -1.65 20.87 -6.20
N ALA A 49 -1.51 21.92 -7.02
CA ALA A 49 -1.52 23.29 -6.54
C ALA A 49 -2.88 23.71 -5.92
N ALA A 50 -3.99 23.27 -6.51
CA ALA A 50 -5.33 23.65 -6.05
C ALA A 50 -5.80 22.82 -4.85
N HIS A 51 -5.54 21.50 -4.86
CA HIS A 51 -6.13 20.57 -3.89
C HIS A 51 -5.13 19.67 -3.17
N LYS A 52 -3.83 19.87 -3.37
CA LYS A 52 -2.75 19.02 -2.83
C LYS A 52 -2.97 17.54 -3.17
N GLY A 53 -3.49 17.29 -4.38
CA GLY A 53 -3.82 15.95 -4.88
C GLY A 53 -5.09 15.31 -4.28
N LYS A 54 -5.86 16.04 -3.46
CA LYS A 54 -7.06 15.51 -2.82
C LYS A 54 -8.25 15.51 -3.77
N THR A 55 -9.08 14.48 -3.66
CA THR A 55 -10.37 14.37 -4.33
C THR A 55 -11.34 15.47 -3.83
N PRO A 56 -11.90 16.32 -4.71
CA PRO A 56 -12.84 17.38 -4.32
C PRO A 56 -14.14 16.81 -3.73
N PRO A 57 -14.76 17.46 -2.72
CA PRO A 57 -15.93 16.92 -2.02
C PRO A 57 -17.06 16.44 -2.93
N ARG A 58 -17.35 17.18 -4.02
CA ARG A 58 -18.40 16.84 -4.99
C ARG A 58 -18.17 15.52 -5.73
N PHE A 59 -16.93 15.06 -5.85
CA PHE A 59 -16.56 13.83 -6.56
C PHE A 59 -16.21 12.66 -5.65
N LYS A 60 -15.96 12.93 -4.36
CA LYS A 60 -15.47 11.91 -3.40
C LYS A 60 -16.31 10.63 -3.42
N ALA A 61 -17.63 10.73 -3.27
CA ALA A 61 -18.47 9.54 -3.18
C ALA A 61 -18.40 8.67 -4.44
N LYS A 62 -18.57 9.25 -5.63
CA LYS A 62 -18.48 8.52 -6.92
C LYS A 62 -17.08 7.91 -7.09
N PHE A 63 -16.04 8.74 -6.93
CA PHE A 63 -14.66 8.33 -7.16
C PHE A 63 -14.17 7.28 -6.16
N HIS A 64 -14.44 7.45 -4.86
CA HIS A 64 -14.07 6.47 -3.84
C HIS A 64 -14.87 5.17 -3.94
N THR A 65 -16.10 5.19 -4.45
CA THR A 65 -16.84 3.95 -4.77
C THR A 65 -16.13 3.16 -5.86
N ALA A 66 -15.73 3.83 -6.95
CA ALA A 66 -15.01 3.19 -8.05
C ALA A 66 -13.60 2.71 -7.65
N MET A 67 -12.87 3.50 -6.86
CA MET A 67 -11.57 3.11 -6.32
C MET A 67 -11.66 1.90 -5.38
N ALA A 68 -12.69 1.85 -4.52
CA ALA A 68 -12.92 0.70 -3.65
C ALA A 68 -13.25 -0.56 -4.45
N ASP A 69 -14.06 -0.44 -5.51
CA ASP A 69 -14.35 -1.55 -6.44
C ASP A 69 -13.08 -2.09 -7.11
N ILE A 70 -12.23 -1.20 -7.66
CA ILE A 70 -10.93 -1.56 -8.24
C ILE A 70 -10.06 -2.25 -7.19
N GLN A 71 -9.99 -1.74 -5.96
CA GLN A 71 -9.17 -2.32 -4.92
C GLN A 71 -9.68 -3.71 -4.49
N VAL A 72 -10.99 -3.92 -4.45
CA VAL A 72 -11.62 -5.24 -4.22
C VAL A 72 -11.19 -6.21 -5.30
N GLN A 73 -11.36 -5.85 -6.57
CA GLN A 73 -10.94 -6.69 -7.69
C GLN A 73 -9.44 -7.00 -7.67
N MET A 74 -8.61 -6.01 -7.33
CA MET A 74 -7.16 -6.16 -7.23
C MET A 74 -6.79 -7.14 -6.11
N SER A 75 -7.43 -7.02 -4.95
CA SER A 75 -7.20 -7.90 -3.80
C SER A 75 -7.72 -9.34 -4.03
N ALA A 76 -8.59 -9.54 -5.02
CA ALA A 76 -9.05 -10.86 -5.46
C ALA A 76 -8.01 -11.59 -6.33
N ILE A 77 -7.06 -10.85 -6.94
CA ILE A 77 -5.93 -11.44 -7.65
C ILE A 77 -4.94 -11.96 -6.61
N ARG A 78 -4.97 -13.27 -6.35
CA ARG A 78 -4.20 -13.88 -5.25
C ARG A 78 -3.27 -14.99 -5.70
N PHE A 79 -2.18 -15.15 -4.96
CA PHE A 79 -1.17 -16.17 -5.17
C PHE A 79 -0.82 -16.88 -3.85
N PRO A 80 -0.34 -18.14 -3.91
CA PRO A 80 -0.03 -18.91 -2.69
C PRO A 80 1.20 -18.41 -1.91
N LYS A 81 2.00 -17.51 -2.50
CA LYS A 81 3.24 -16.99 -1.91
C LYS A 81 3.31 -15.47 -2.09
N ILE A 82 4.08 -14.83 -1.22
CA ILE A 82 4.41 -13.40 -1.25
C ILE A 82 5.65 -13.22 -2.13
N GLY A 83 5.62 -12.25 -3.04
CA GLY A 83 6.74 -11.96 -3.93
C GLY A 83 6.33 -11.29 -5.25
N SER A 84 7.29 -11.21 -6.17
CA SER A 84 7.09 -10.63 -7.50
C SER A 84 6.29 -11.58 -8.40
N ILE A 85 5.40 -11.06 -9.23
CA ILE A 85 4.71 -11.88 -10.23
C ILE A 85 5.64 -12.14 -11.41
N VAL A 86 5.78 -13.42 -11.80
CA VAL A 86 6.58 -13.85 -12.95
C VAL A 86 5.66 -14.54 -13.95
N LYS A 87 5.69 -14.12 -15.22
CA LYS A 87 5.00 -14.81 -16.31
C LYS A 87 5.91 -15.93 -16.84
N CYS A 88 5.38 -17.14 -16.88
CA CYS A 88 6.06 -18.34 -17.36
C CYS A 88 5.97 -18.44 -18.89
N ASP A 89 6.85 -19.25 -19.50
CA ASP A 89 6.87 -19.49 -20.95
C ASP A 89 5.58 -20.14 -21.48
N ASP A 90 4.88 -20.89 -20.63
CA ASP A 90 3.56 -21.49 -20.91
C ASP A 90 2.39 -20.50 -20.78
N GLY A 91 2.67 -19.23 -20.51
CA GLY A 91 1.69 -18.17 -20.32
C GLY A 91 1.08 -18.09 -18.92
N THR A 92 1.39 -19.03 -18.03
CA THR A 92 0.92 -19.00 -16.63
C THR A 92 1.69 -17.99 -15.78
N TYR A 93 1.27 -17.82 -14.52
CA TYR A 93 1.94 -16.91 -13.57
C TYR A 93 2.39 -17.65 -12.33
N THR A 94 3.61 -17.37 -11.90
CA THR A 94 4.20 -17.82 -10.63
C THR A 94 4.68 -16.65 -9.79
N VAL A 95 5.19 -16.94 -8.60
CA VAL A 95 5.75 -15.94 -7.68
C VAL A 95 7.25 -16.14 -7.55
N GLY A 96 8.01 -15.09 -7.87
CA GLY A 96 9.45 -15.01 -7.75
C GLY A 96 9.92 -14.15 -6.56
N PRO A 97 11.24 -14.01 -6.36
CA PRO A 97 11.80 -13.18 -5.30
C PRO A 97 11.51 -11.69 -5.52
N LEU A 98 11.50 -10.94 -4.42
CA LEU A 98 11.48 -9.48 -4.39
C LEU A 98 12.90 -8.91 -4.46
N PRO A 99 13.15 -7.85 -5.26
CA PRO A 99 14.41 -7.14 -5.26
C PRO A 99 14.82 -6.67 -3.85
N GLY A 100 16.09 -6.88 -3.48
CA GLY A 100 16.64 -6.46 -2.18
C GLY A 100 16.24 -7.29 -0.95
N ILE A 101 15.07 -7.94 -0.98
CA ILE A 101 14.52 -8.71 0.15
C ILE A 101 14.69 -10.23 -0.04
N GLY A 102 14.45 -10.76 -1.25
CA GLY A 102 14.48 -12.20 -1.56
C GLY A 102 13.09 -12.83 -1.65
N GLY A 103 12.99 -14.13 -1.38
CA GLY A 103 11.74 -14.91 -1.48
C GLY A 103 11.74 -15.90 -2.66
N PRO A 104 10.57 -16.41 -3.10
CA PRO A 104 9.22 -16.09 -2.62
C PRO A 104 8.94 -16.64 -1.20
N PHE A 105 8.03 -16.02 -0.46
CA PHE A 105 7.74 -16.38 0.93
C PHE A 105 6.39 -17.10 1.08
N HIS A 106 6.32 -18.10 1.94
CA HIS A 106 5.09 -18.87 2.18
C HIS A 106 4.16 -18.23 3.23
N SER A 107 4.68 -17.31 4.04
CA SER A 107 3.90 -16.65 5.09
C SER A 107 4.33 -15.20 5.31
N ALA A 108 3.43 -14.41 5.89
CA ALA A 108 3.71 -13.04 6.32
C ALA A 108 4.89 -12.98 7.31
N ALA A 109 4.98 -13.94 8.22
CA ALA A 109 6.08 -14.05 9.18
C ALA A 109 7.46 -14.19 8.48
N GLN A 110 7.56 -15.05 7.46
CA GLN A 110 8.80 -15.20 6.69
C GLN A 110 9.16 -13.91 5.95
N PHE A 111 8.18 -13.27 5.32
CA PHE A 111 8.38 -11.99 4.64
C PHE A 111 8.87 -10.90 5.61
N LEU A 112 8.20 -10.71 6.76
CA LEU A 112 8.52 -9.67 7.73
C LEU A 112 9.89 -9.91 8.39
N ALA A 113 10.25 -11.16 8.65
CA ALA A 113 11.59 -11.50 9.14
C ALA A 113 12.68 -11.16 8.11
N ALA A 114 12.44 -11.45 6.83
CA ALA A 114 13.37 -11.11 5.75
C ALA A 114 13.46 -9.59 5.52
N TRP A 115 12.33 -8.89 5.56
CA TRP A 115 12.28 -7.42 5.51
C TRP A 115 13.09 -6.81 6.66
N ALA A 116 12.91 -7.29 7.89
CA ALA A 116 13.61 -6.79 9.07
C ALA A 116 15.14 -6.91 8.97
N ASP A 117 15.65 -7.99 8.36
CA ASP A 117 17.10 -8.17 8.16
C ASP A 117 17.69 -7.17 7.17
N LYS A 118 16.89 -6.70 6.21
CA LYS A 118 17.30 -5.82 5.12
C LYS A 118 16.92 -4.35 5.34
N ALA A 119 15.94 -4.08 6.18
CA ALA A 119 15.43 -2.74 6.43
C ALA A 119 16.52 -1.79 6.92
N ARG A 120 16.62 -0.62 6.28
CA ARG A 120 17.55 0.45 6.66
C ARG A 120 16.80 1.77 6.60
N PHE A 121 16.81 2.51 7.70
CA PHE A 121 16.25 3.85 7.71
C PHE A 121 17.15 4.78 6.87
N PRO A 122 16.59 5.59 5.95
CA PRO A 122 17.39 6.33 4.97
C PRO A 122 18.15 7.52 5.57
N TYR A 123 17.75 8.02 6.74
CA TYR A 123 18.39 9.16 7.38
C TYR A 123 19.41 8.75 8.43
N SER A 124 20.56 9.45 8.42
CA SER A 124 21.56 9.35 9.48
C SER A 124 21.05 9.90 10.81
N GLU A 125 21.63 9.46 11.93
CA GLU A 125 21.32 9.98 13.26
C GLU A 125 21.47 11.51 13.34
N LYS A 126 22.49 12.08 12.69
CA LYS A 126 22.70 13.54 12.63
C LYS A 126 21.46 14.25 12.06
N VAL A 127 20.97 13.78 10.91
CA VAL A 127 19.80 14.36 10.24
C VAL A 127 18.54 14.21 11.10
N ILE A 128 18.38 13.07 11.78
CA ILE A 128 17.25 12.85 12.69
C ILE A 128 17.31 13.84 13.86
N ARG A 129 18.49 14.06 14.45
CA ARG A 129 18.68 15.02 15.55
C ARG A 129 18.40 16.46 15.14
N GLU A 130 18.80 16.86 13.94
CA GLU A 130 18.54 18.20 13.41
C GLU A 130 17.04 18.47 13.14
N ARG A 131 16.25 17.42 12.89
CA ARG A 131 14.83 17.52 12.51
C ARG A 131 13.84 17.21 13.64
N THR A 132 14.33 16.85 14.83
CA THR A 132 13.49 16.38 15.94
C THR A 132 13.71 17.25 17.17
N PRO A 133 12.65 17.66 17.90
CA PRO A 133 12.81 18.38 19.16
C PRO A 133 13.70 17.64 20.15
N SER A 134 14.57 18.38 20.85
CA SER A 134 15.57 17.84 21.78
C SER A 134 14.96 17.00 22.90
N GLU A 135 13.71 17.27 23.27
CA GLU A 135 13.00 16.63 24.38
C GLU A 135 12.63 15.18 24.07
N VAL A 136 12.49 14.83 22.78
CA VAL A 136 12.00 13.50 22.34
C VAL A 136 12.97 12.77 21.41
N VAL A 137 14.04 13.43 20.97
CA VAL A 137 14.94 12.91 19.92
C VAL A 137 15.58 11.56 20.25
N ASP A 138 16.01 11.34 21.49
CA ASP A 138 16.67 10.08 21.87
C ASP A 138 15.68 8.92 21.88
N GLU A 139 14.42 9.19 22.26
CA GLU A 139 13.36 8.20 22.21
C GLU A 139 12.97 7.86 20.77
N VAL A 140 12.80 8.86 19.92
CA VAL A 140 12.52 8.68 18.48
C VAL A 140 13.64 7.88 17.81
N LEU A 141 14.91 8.22 18.09
CA LEU A 141 16.07 7.48 17.57
C LEU A 141 16.06 6.02 18.01
N ARG A 142 15.80 5.76 19.29
CA ARG A 142 15.67 4.38 19.81
C ARG A 142 14.53 3.64 19.11
N SER A 143 13.39 4.30 18.93
CA SER A 143 12.20 3.75 18.26
C SER A 143 12.50 3.33 16.82
N ILE A 144 13.13 4.22 16.04
CA ILE A 144 13.55 3.96 14.65
C ILE A 144 14.58 2.82 14.57
N LYS A 145 15.61 2.84 15.43
CA LYS A 145 16.70 1.86 15.43
C LYS A 145 16.22 0.45 15.78
N THR A 146 15.29 0.34 16.73
CA THR A 146 14.79 -0.96 17.22
C THR A 146 13.61 -1.49 16.40
N PHE A 147 13.01 -0.69 15.51
CA PHE A 147 11.84 -1.11 14.75
C PHE A 147 12.06 -2.40 13.94
N PRO A 148 13.13 -2.57 13.13
CA PRO A 148 13.33 -3.82 12.40
C PRO A 148 13.44 -5.06 13.30
N SER A 149 14.21 -4.99 14.39
CA SER A 149 14.33 -6.13 15.31
C SER A 149 13.00 -6.46 16.00
N ARG A 150 12.21 -5.45 16.37
CA ARG A 150 10.88 -5.64 16.95
C ARG A 150 9.88 -6.22 15.93
N VAL A 151 9.96 -5.85 14.66
CA VAL A 151 9.17 -6.50 13.59
C VAL A 151 9.57 -7.97 13.43
N LYS A 152 10.86 -8.29 13.54
CA LYS A 152 11.34 -9.68 13.51
C LYS A 152 10.85 -10.50 14.70
N GLU A 153 10.77 -9.91 15.90
CA GLU A 153 10.16 -10.53 17.08
C GLU A 153 8.65 -10.73 16.88
N LEU A 154 7.94 -9.72 16.36
CA LEU A 154 6.52 -9.80 16.03
C LEU A 154 6.24 -10.98 15.06
N ALA A 155 7.11 -11.17 14.07
CA ALA A 155 7.01 -12.25 13.10
C ALA A 155 6.96 -13.66 13.72
N GLN A 156 7.51 -13.85 14.94
CA GLN A 156 7.57 -15.15 15.60
C GLN A 156 6.30 -15.52 16.36
N GLY A 157 5.48 -14.55 16.76
CA GLY A 157 4.35 -14.78 17.68
C GLY A 157 3.02 -14.12 17.29
N PHE A 158 3.00 -13.28 16.26
CA PHE A 158 1.76 -12.63 15.83
C PHE A 158 0.96 -13.54 14.88
N PRO A 159 -0.36 -13.69 15.09
CA PRO A 159 -1.21 -14.53 14.24
C PRO A 159 -1.56 -13.82 12.93
N PHE A 160 -0.61 -13.80 11.99
CA PHE A 160 -0.83 -13.25 10.65
C PHE A 160 -1.83 -14.09 9.86
N ARG A 161 -2.56 -13.44 8.95
CA ARG A 161 -3.50 -14.08 8.04
C ARG A 161 -2.75 -14.97 7.05
N GLU A 162 -3.25 -16.18 6.92
CA GLU A 162 -2.75 -17.11 5.93
C GLU A 162 -3.19 -16.72 4.51
N GLY A 163 -2.46 -17.27 3.54
CA GLY A 163 -2.73 -17.08 2.13
C GLY A 163 -4.08 -17.66 1.67
N PRO A 164 -4.40 -17.55 0.37
CA PRO A 164 -3.56 -16.91 -0.65
C PRO A 164 -3.49 -15.38 -0.44
N PHE A 165 -2.39 -14.80 -0.91
CA PHE A 165 -1.98 -13.42 -0.66
C PHE A 165 -2.35 -12.52 -1.85
N PRO A 166 -2.82 -11.28 -1.62
CA PRO A 166 -3.31 -10.39 -2.66
C PRO A 166 -2.18 -9.68 -3.41
N LEU A 167 -2.43 -9.38 -4.68
CA LEU A 167 -1.71 -8.33 -5.40
C LEU A 167 -2.01 -6.97 -4.75
N PHE A 168 -0.99 -6.14 -4.62
CA PHE A 168 -1.10 -4.78 -4.12
C PHE A 168 -0.34 -3.82 -5.04
N HIS A 169 -1.00 -2.71 -5.36
CA HIS A 169 -0.43 -1.59 -6.09
C HIS A 169 0.16 -0.59 -5.09
N THR A 170 1.49 -0.48 -5.06
CA THR A 170 2.21 0.35 -4.07
C THR A 170 1.89 1.83 -4.20
N ASP A 171 1.61 2.29 -5.42
CA ASP A 171 1.33 3.70 -5.73
C ASP A 171 -0.11 3.95 -6.19
N PHE A 172 -1.09 3.45 -5.43
CA PHE A 172 -2.52 3.65 -5.71
C PHE A 172 -2.98 5.10 -5.37
N TYR A 173 -2.39 6.08 -6.08
CA TYR A 173 -2.64 7.51 -6.02
C TYR A 173 -3.60 7.96 -7.13
N ASN A 174 -4.26 9.10 -6.93
CA ASN A 174 -5.08 9.76 -7.94
C ASN A 174 -4.30 10.16 -9.21
N SER A 175 -2.98 10.32 -9.14
CA SER A 175 -2.13 10.56 -10.32
C SER A 175 -2.00 9.34 -11.23
N ASN A 176 -2.27 8.15 -10.71
CA ASN A 176 -2.15 6.87 -11.42
C ASN A 176 -3.51 6.33 -11.87
N ILE A 177 -4.55 7.17 -11.82
CA ILE A 177 -5.91 6.87 -12.26
C ILE A 177 -6.25 7.84 -13.39
N ILE A 178 -6.57 7.31 -14.57
CA ILE A 178 -7.01 8.10 -15.73
C ILE A 178 -8.53 8.11 -15.74
N ILE A 179 -9.12 9.28 -15.96
CA ILE A 179 -10.57 9.47 -15.98
C ILE A 179 -11.03 10.24 -17.23
N ASP A 180 -12.30 10.08 -17.58
CA ASP A 180 -12.95 10.87 -18.63
C ASP A 180 -13.55 12.18 -18.09
N SER A 181 -14.23 12.94 -18.97
CA SER A 181 -14.90 14.18 -18.62
C SER A 181 -16.08 14.02 -17.65
N GLU A 182 -16.65 12.81 -17.57
CA GLU A 182 -17.72 12.45 -16.64
C GLU A 182 -17.18 11.89 -15.31
N TYR A 183 -15.84 11.89 -15.15
CA TYR A 183 -15.11 11.37 -13.99
C TYR A 183 -15.25 9.86 -13.78
N ASP A 184 -15.53 9.11 -14.85
CA ASP A 184 -15.48 7.65 -14.84
C ASP A 184 -14.05 7.17 -15.07
N ILE A 185 -13.67 6.09 -14.39
CA ILE A 185 -12.29 5.57 -14.44
C ILE A 185 -12.07 4.84 -15.76
N LEU A 186 -11.14 5.36 -16.56
CA LEU A 186 -10.72 4.80 -17.83
C LEU A 186 -9.54 3.84 -17.69
N SER A 187 -8.65 4.05 -16.73
CA SER A 187 -7.47 3.19 -16.54
C SER A 187 -6.80 3.37 -15.18
N VAL A 188 -6.21 2.29 -14.69
CA VAL A 188 -5.20 2.29 -13.61
C VAL A 188 -3.84 2.02 -14.26
N ILE A 189 -2.92 2.97 -14.09
CA ILE A 189 -1.58 2.94 -14.69
C ILE A 189 -0.51 2.79 -13.62
N ASP A 190 0.76 2.72 -14.05
CA ASP A 190 1.93 2.75 -13.16
C ASP A 190 1.97 1.60 -12.15
N TRP A 191 1.79 0.38 -12.66
CA TRP A 191 1.88 -0.86 -11.87
C TRP A 191 3.32 -1.24 -11.49
N GLU A 192 4.29 -0.33 -11.66
CA GLU A 192 5.65 -0.55 -11.18
C GLU A 192 5.63 -0.74 -9.66
N GLY A 193 6.55 -1.57 -9.15
CA GLY A 193 6.61 -1.88 -7.71
C GLY A 193 5.48 -2.75 -7.17
N SER A 194 4.44 -3.06 -7.97
CA SER A 194 3.34 -3.93 -7.53
C SER A 194 3.80 -5.36 -7.29
N PHE A 195 3.36 -5.96 -6.19
CA PHE A 195 3.74 -7.32 -5.82
C PHE A 195 2.67 -7.99 -4.95
N ILE A 196 2.86 -9.29 -4.70
CA ILE A 196 1.99 -10.05 -3.80
C ILE A 196 2.44 -9.79 -2.35
N VAL A 197 1.56 -9.26 -1.51
CA VAL A 197 1.87 -8.80 -0.14
C VAL A 197 1.20 -9.64 0.94
N PRO A 198 1.70 -9.65 2.19
CA PRO A 198 0.89 -10.01 3.35
C PRO A 198 -0.40 -9.19 3.41
N TRP A 199 -1.51 -9.79 3.86
CA TRP A 199 -2.76 -9.05 4.06
C TRP A 199 -2.58 -7.87 5.02
N GLU A 200 -1.71 -8.02 6.02
CA GLU A 200 -1.40 -6.99 7.01
C GLU A 200 -0.67 -5.76 6.44
N LEU A 201 -0.22 -5.80 5.19
CA LEU A 201 0.43 -4.67 4.52
C LEU A 201 -0.46 -4.01 3.44
N VAL A 202 -1.69 -4.50 3.25
CA VAL A 202 -2.67 -3.86 2.38
C VAL A 202 -3.22 -2.60 3.06
N GLU A 203 -3.10 -1.47 2.37
CA GLU A 203 -3.56 -0.15 2.85
C GLU A 203 -4.72 0.40 2.04
N PHE A 204 -5.35 1.46 2.54
CA PHE A 204 -6.24 2.32 1.75
C PHE A 204 -5.54 2.93 0.53
N ALA A 205 -6.35 3.42 -0.43
CA ALA A 205 -5.89 4.36 -1.45
C ALA A 205 -5.11 5.53 -0.83
N LYS A 206 -4.11 6.04 -1.54
CA LYS A 206 -3.09 6.90 -0.95
C LYS A 206 -3.62 8.26 -0.48
N ASP A 207 -4.69 8.76 -1.07
CA ASP A 207 -5.37 9.97 -0.60
C ASP A 207 -6.06 9.77 0.76
N LEU A 208 -6.39 8.54 1.13
CA LEU A 208 -7.04 8.16 2.39
C LEU A 208 -6.06 7.73 3.49
N ILE A 209 -4.75 7.82 3.25
CA ILE A 209 -3.75 7.47 4.24
C ILE A 209 -3.72 8.46 5.41
N ILE A 210 -3.49 7.93 6.60
CA ILE A 210 -3.35 8.67 7.86
C ILE A 210 -2.10 8.14 8.54
N VAL A 211 -1.29 9.07 9.03
CA VAL A 211 -0.16 8.76 9.89
C VAL A 211 -0.69 8.22 11.22
N PRO A 212 -0.24 7.04 11.69
CA PRO A 212 -0.57 6.56 13.02
C PRO A 212 -0.28 7.63 14.07
N SER A 213 -1.25 7.94 14.92
CA SER A 213 -1.06 8.94 15.99
C SER A 213 0.06 8.53 16.94
N ALA A 214 0.24 7.23 17.14
CA ALA A 214 1.36 6.65 17.88
C ALA A 214 2.73 7.13 17.36
N MET A 215 2.89 7.32 16.03
CA MET A 215 4.16 7.78 15.47
C MET A 215 4.49 9.23 15.79
N ASP A 216 3.49 10.07 16.07
CA ASP A 216 3.70 11.46 16.47
C ASP A 216 3.78 11.61 18.01
N GLY A 217 3.41 10.57 18.77
CA GLY A 217 3.62 10.48 20.23
C GLY A 217 3.13 11.71 20.99
N PRO A 218 3.93 12.28 21.92
CA PRO A 218 3.58 13.51 22.66
C PRO A 218 3.33 14.75 21.78
N LEU A 219 3.82 14.74 20.53
CA LEU A 219 3.65 15.82 19.57
C LEU A 219 2.32 15.72 18.82
N TYR A 220 1.61 14.59 18.92
CA TYR A 220 0.33 14.40 18.26
C TYR A 220 -0.68 15.47 18.69
N ARG A 221 -1.34 16.07 17.71
CA ARG A 221 -2.47 16.97 17.90
C ARG A 221 -3.56 16.54 16.94
N GLU A 222 -4.75 16.29 17.47
CA GLU A 222 -5.89 15.98 16.63
C GLU A 222 -6.38 17.26 15.94
N ASP A 223 -6.55 17.18 14.62
CA ASP A 223 -7.11 18.25 13.81
C ASP A 223 -8.39 17.80 13.08
N GLU A 224 -9.14 18.78 12.58
CA GLU A 224 -10.39 18.54 11.85
C GLU A 224 -10.15 17.74 10.56
N ALA A 225 -9.02 17.95 9.89
CA ALA A 225 -8.66 17.24 8.67
C ALA A 225 -8.50 15.73 8.91
N ARG A 226 -7.94 15.33 10.05
CA ARG A 226 -7.83 13.93 10.46
C ARG A 226 -9.20 13.32 10.76
N ARG A 227 -10.07 14.03 11.49
CA ARG A 227 -11.45 13.55 11.75
C ARG A 227 -12.20 13.31 10.45
N GLN A 228 -12.13 14.26 9.52
CA GLN A 228 -12.71 14.11 8.19
C GLN A 228 -12.12 12.91 7.43
N ARG A 229 -10.79 12.68 7.52
CA ARG A 229 -10.16 11.51 6.88
C ARG A 229 -10.63 10.19 7.49
N LEU A 230 -10.84 10.13 8.80
CA LEU A 230 -11.38 8.94 9.46
C LEU A 230 -12.80 8.64 8.99
N GLU A 231 -13.65 9.65 8.87
CA GLU A 231 -15.01 9.49 8.29
C GLU A 231 -14.96 8.98 6.85
N GLU A 232 -14.03 9.51 6.03
CA GLU A 232 -13.85 9.04 4.66
C GLU A 232 -13.36 7.59 4.58
N ARG A 233 -12.44 7.19 5.46
CA ARG A 233 -12.03 5.77 5.58
C ARG A 233 -13.22 4.88 5.93
N MET A 234 -14.06 5.29 6.87
CA MET A 234 -15.27 4.53 7.23
C MET A 234 -16.22 4.37 6.03
N ASN A 235 -16.39 5.41 5.22
CA ASN A 235 -17.21 5.32 4.02
C ASN A 235 -16.55 4.44 2.95
N TYR A 236 -15.23 4.54 2.76
CA TYR A 236 -14.48 3.68 1.85
C TYR A 236 -14.61 2.20 2.22
N VAL A 237 -14.54 1.85 3.51
CA VAL A 237 -14.79 0.47 3.99
C VAL A 237 -16.20 0.00 3.62
N LYS A 238 -17.22 0.86 3.72
CA LYS A 238 -18.59 0.52 3.29
C LYS A 238 -18.66 0.26 1.79
N PHE A 239 -18.00 1.08 0.98
CA PHE A 239 -17.93 0.88 -0.47
C PHE A 239 -17.21 -0.43 -0.82
N ALA A 240 -16.09 -0.73 -0.15
CA ALA A 240 -15.38 -1.99 -0.33
C ALA A 240 -16.27 -3.19 0.01
N ARG A 241 -17.01 -3.17 1.13
CA ARG A 241 -17.97 -4.23 1.48
C ARG A 241 -19.05 -4.42 0.42
N GLN A 242 -19.59 -3.32 -0.09
CA GLN A 242 -20.62 -3.38 -1.12
C GLN A 242 -20.10 -3.98 -2.42
N ALA A 243 -18.86 -3.64 -2.81
CA ALA A 243 -18.19 -4.22 -3.96
C ALA A 243 -17.87 -5.71 -3.74
N GLU A 244 -17.34 -6.10 -2.57
CA GLU A 244 -17.12 -7.52 -2.21
C GLU A 244 -18.41 -8.34 -2.37
N ILE A 245 -19.54 -7.83 -1.85
CA ILE A 245 -20.86 -8.45 -2.00
C ILE A 245 -21.29 -8.52 -3.48
N SER A 246 -21.14 -7.41 -4.21
CA SER A 246 -21.56 -7.31 -5.62
C SER A 246 -20.81 -8.28 -6.53
N HIS A 247 -19.52 -8.52 -6.25
CA HIS A 247 -18.68 -9.46 -7.01
C HIS A 247 -18.75 -10.90 -6.47
N GLY A 248 -19.48 -11.14 -5.37
CA GLY A 248 -19.54 -12.47 -4.73
C GLY A 248 -18.19 -12.92 -4.15
N LEU A 249 -17.36 -11.97 -3.70
CA LEU A 249 -16.04 -12.21 -3.13
C LEU A 249 -16.11 -12.33 -1.60
N ASP A 250 -15.03 -12.80 -0.99
CA ASP A 250 -14.89 -12.75 0.47
C ASP A 250 -14.68 -11.31 0.98
N ASN A 251 -14.74 -11.15 2.30
CA ASN A 251 -14.64 -9.85 2.97
C ASN A 251 -13.22 -9.52 3.46
N LYS A 252 -12.18 -10.15 2.92
CA LYS A 252 -10.81 -10.01 3.46
C LYS A 252 -10.29 -8.59 3.36
N LEU A 253 -10.60 -7.86 2.28
CA LEU A 253 -10.14 -6.49 2.09
C LEU A 253 -10.82 -5.55 3.09
N SER A 254 -12.15 -5.53 3.15
CA SER A 254 -12.86 -4.65 4.08
C SER A 254 -12.51 -4.95 5.54
N ALA A 255 -12.29 -6.22 5.89
CA ALA A 255 -11.81 -6.63 7.21
C ALA A 255 -10.34 -6.24 7.50
N ILE A 256 -9.48 -6.04 6.49
CA ILE A 256 -8.16 -5.43 6.69
C ILE A 256 -8.28 -3.91 6.88
N LEU A 257 -9.07 -3.26 6.04
CA LEU A 257 -9.19 -1.79 6.04
C LEU A 257 -9.88 -1.27 7.31
N GLU A 258 -10.78 -2.04 7.91
CA GLU A 258 -11.44 -1.68 9.18
C GLU A 258 -10.53 -1.86 10.41
N ASP A 259 -9.53 -2.74 10.36
CA ASP A 259 -8.61 -2.97 11.48
C ASP A 259 -7.59 -1.84 11.59
N THR A 260 -7.91 -0.86 12.43
CA THR A 260 -7.10 0.35 12.61
C THR A 260 -5.66 0.04 13.03
N ASN A 261 -5.43 -0.96 13.87
CA ASN A 261 -4.07 -1.28 14.34
C ASN A 261 -3.24 -1.94 13.24
N VAL A 262 -3.85 -2.82 12.44
CA VAL A 262 -3.20 -3.39 11.25
C VAL A 262 -2.90 -2.31 10.23
N GLN A 263 -3.84 -1.38 9.99
CA GLN A 263 -3.61 -0.24 9.10
C GLN A 263 -2.49 0.68 9.60
N HIS A 264 -2.39 0.90 10.92
CA HIS A 264 -1.28 1.66 11.49
C HIS A 264 0.06 0.95 11.29
N PHE A 265 0.09 -0.36 11.49
CA PHE A 265 1.28 -1.19 11.27
C PHE A 265 1.72 -1.18 9.80
N ALA A 266 0.79 -1.43 8.88
CA ALA A 266 1.02 -1.35 7.44
C ALA A 266 1.67 0.00 7.09
N HIS A 267 1.05 1.10 7.53
CA HIS A 267 1.53 2.43 7.19
C HIS A 267 2.89 2.76 7.81
N ALA A 268 3.15 2.32 9.04
CA ALA A 268 4.46 2.45 9.65
C ALA A 268 5.53 1.73 8.82
N MET A 269 5.28 0.51 8.33
CA MET A 269 6.24 -0.21 7.47
C MET A 269 6.59 0.61 6.22
N TRP A 270 5.60 1.14 5.51
CA TRP A 270 5.83 1.98 4.32
C TRP A 270 6.51 3.32 4.63
N LEU A 271 6.15 3.95 5.74
CA LEU A 271 6.77 5.20 6.18
C LEU A 271 8.24 5.01 6.59
N TYR A 272 8.61 3.82 7.08
CA TYR A 272 9.99 3.51 7.42
C TYR A 272 10.91 3.56 6.19
N GLU A 273 10.44 3.02 5.07
CA GLU A 273 11.19 2.99 3.81
C GLU A 273 11.36 4.40 3.22
N THR A 274 10.38 5.27 3.41
CA THR A 274 10.44 6.68 2.95
C THR A 274 11.11 7.62 3.96
N GLY A 275 11.51 7.12 5.13
CA GLY A 275 12.29 7.87 6.11
C GLY A 275 11.48 8.81 7.00
N ARG A 276 10.19 8.57 7.21
CA ARG A 276 9.44 9.39 8.16
C ARG A 276 10.03 9.26 9.57
N ILE A 277 10.36 10.37 10.22
CA ILE A 277 10.85 10.35 11.60
C ILE A 277 9.64 10.23 12.54
N GLY A 278 9.67 9.27 13.48
CA GLY A 278 8.59 9.08 14.44
C GLY A 278 8.77 7.87 15.37
N PHE A 279 7.79 7.65 16.26
CA PHE A 279 7.78 6.57 17.25
C PHE A 279 7.22 5.26 16.66
N TYR A 280 8.02 4.56 15.88
CA TYR A 280 7.66 3.27 15.28
C TYR A 280 7.34 2.16 16.29
N GLY A 281 8.04 2.15 17.42
CA GLY A 281 7.82 1.17 18.50
C GLY A 281 6.41 1.23 19.07
N ASP A 282 5.85 2.42 19.21
CA ASP A 282 4.53 2.63 19.81
C ASP A 282 3.42 2.01 18.95
N VAL A 283 3.58 2.05 17.62
CA VAL A 283 2.68 1.36 16.67
C VAL A 283 2.67 -0.15 16.92
N LEU A 284 3.84 -0.75 17.16
CA LEU A 284 3.93 -2.18 17.48
C LEU A 284 3.31 -2.51 18.84
N ASP A 285 3.49 -1.62 19.82
CA ASP A 285 2.91 -1.79 21.15
C ASP A 285 1.36 -1.74 21.10
N GLU A 286 0.78 -0.84 20.32
CA GLU A 286 -0.67 -0.78 20.07
C GLU A 286 -1.18 -2.05 19.37
N LEU A 287 -0.48 -2.51 18.32
CA LEU A 287 -0.83 -3.71 17.57
C LEU A 287 -0.84 -4.98 18.46
N VAL A 288 0.19 -5.15 19.30
CA VAL A 288 0.28 -6.32 20.19
C VAL A 288 -0.77 -6.25 21.30
N LYS A 289 -1.03 -5.06 21.86
CA LYS A 289 -2.07 -4.87 22.89
C LYS A 289 -3.46 -5.19 22.36
N SER A 290 -3.79 -4.79 21.13
CA SER A 290 -5.12 -5.02 20.57
C SER A 290 -5.45 -6.51 20.42
N ARG A 291 -4.46 -7.35 20.07
CA ARG A 291 -4.65 -8.80 19.93
C ARG A 291 -4.76 -9.54 21.26
N LYS A 292 -4.12 -9.04 22.33
CA LYS A 292 -4.29 -9.62 23.68
C LYS A 292 -5.67 -9.38 24.28
N LEU A 293 -6.39 -8.36 23.83
CA LEU A 293 -7.74 -8.03 24.31
C LEU A 293 -8.85 -8.82 23.58
N CYS A 294 -8.51 -9.51 22.48
CA CYS A 294 -9.45 -10.34 21.71
C CYS A 294 -9.44 -11.83 22.11
N HIS A 295 -8.58 -12.22 23.06
CA HIS A 295 -8.47 -13.56 23.63
C HIS A 295 -8.80 -13.54 25.12
#